data_AF-A0A835KPY7-F1
#
_entry.id   AF-A0A835KPY7-F1
#
_cell.length_a   1.000
_cell.length_b   1.000
_cell.length_c   1.000
_cell.angle_alpha   90.00
_cell.angle_beta   90.00
_cell.angle_gamma   90.00
#
_symmetry.space_group_name_H-M   'P 1'
#
loop_
_entity.id
_entity.type
_entity.pdbx_description
1 polymer ?
#
loop_
_entity_poly.entity_id
_entity_poly.type
_entity_poly.pdbx_seq_one_letter_code
_entity_poly.pdbx_strand_id
1 'polypeptide(L)'
;MDSAKVVGCYRDRTILVTGSTGFLGKLLVEKILRVQPGVKKLYLLVRAQDNTAAQHRVLKEVNNTVVNFLKKNRCKIIPLFQFIPLIHEYLYL
;
A
#
# COMPACT_ATOMS: atom_id res chain seq x y z
N MET A 1 -10.96 -7.13 23.82
CA MET A 1 -10.96 -7.13 22.34
C MET A 1 -10.30 -8.42 21.87
N ASP A 2 -11.04 -9.31 21.20
CA ASP A 2 -10.50 -10.59 20.71
C ASP A 2 -9.53 -10.36 19.55
N SER A 3 -8.23 -10.53 19.81
CA SER A 3 -7.17 -10.45 18.79
C SER A 3 -7.40 -11.41 17.62
N ALA A 4 -8.09 -12.55 17.86
CA ALA A 4 -8.44 -13.52 16.82
C ALA A 4 -9.42 -12.95 15.76
N LYS A 5 -10.37 -12.09 16.16
CA LYS A 5 -11.31 -11.45 15.23
C LYS A 5 -10.61 -10.42 14.33
N VAL A 6 -9.62 -9.72 14.86
CA VAL A 6 -8.84 -8.71 14.13
C VAL A 6 -7.97 -9.36 13.06
N VAL A 7 -7.34 -10.50 13.36
CA VAL A 7 -6.52 -11.24 12.37
C VAL A 7 -7.39 -11.70 11.20
N GLY A 8 -8.59 -12.23 11.45
CA GLY A 8 -9.52 -12.65 10.38
C GLY A 8 -10.06 -11.52 9.49
N CYS A 9 -10.09 -10.28 10.00
CA CYS A 9 -10.72 -9.14 9.32
C CYS A 9 -10.13 -8.85 7.93
N TYR A 10 -8.82 -9.04 7.77
CA TYR A 10 -8.10 -8.72 6.54
C TYR A 10 -7.96 -9.90 5.57
N ARG A 11 -8.41 -11.10 5.93
CA ARG A 11 -8.39 -12.26 5.03
C ARG A 11 -9.29 -12.00 3.82
N ASP A 12 -8.76 -12.30 2.63
CA ASP A 12 -9.39 -12.10 1.32
C ASP A 12 -9.84 -10.66 1.01
N ARG A 13 -9.39 -9.69 1.82
CA ARG A 13 -9.66 -8.27 1.61
C ARG A 13 -8.63 -7.64 0.69
N THR A 14 -9.08 -6.61 -0.01
CA THR A 14 -8.23 -5.67 -0.72
C THR A 14 -8.02 -4.45 0.15
N ILE A 15 -6.77 -4.05 0.37
CA ILE A 15 -6.43 -2.94 1.28
C ILE A 15 -5.74 -1.84 0.48
N LEU A 16 -6.17 -0.60 0.67
CA LEU A 16 -5.47 0.60 0.20
C LEU A 16 -4.78 1.28 1.38
N VAL A 17 -3.48 1.49 1.27
CA VAL A 17 -2.68 2.20 2.28
C VAL A 17 -2.22 3.53 1.69
N THR A 18 -2.60 4.62 2.34
CA THR A 18 -2.08 5.96 2.08
C THR A 18 -0.93 6.26 3.03
N GLY A 19 0.01 7.12 2.60
CA GLY A 19 1.17 7.45 3.43
C GLY A 19 2.09 6.25 3.71
N SER A 20 2.09 5.23 2.84
CA SER A 20 2.82 3.97 3.03
C SER A 20 4.34 4.12 3.11
N THR A 21 4.90 5.23 2.62
CA THR A 21 6.33 5.56 2.71
C THR A 21 6.67 6.36 3.98
N GLY A 22 5.68 6.74 4.80
CA GLY A 22 5.90 7.40 6.08
C GLY A 22 6.36 6.42 7.16
N PHE A 23 6.83 6.94 8.30
CA PHE A 23 7.36 6.14 9.41
C PHE A 23 6.37 5.06 9.88
N LEU A 24 5.12 5.43 10.18
CA LEU A 24 4.09 4.47 10.61
C LEU A 24 3.57 3.62 9.45
N GLY A 25 3.46 4.22 8.25
CA GLY A 25 2.95 3.52 7.07
C GLY A 25 3.79 2.30 6.70
N LYS A 26 5.12 2.42 6.73
CA LYS A 26 6.01 1.28 6.44
C LYS A 26 5.89 0.16 7.47
N LEU A 27 5.77 0.51 8.75
CA LEU A 27 5.55 -0.43 9.87
C LEU A 27 4.22 -1.17 9.72
N LEU A 28 3.16 -0.43 9.37
CA LEU A 28 1.84 -1.01 9.12
C LEU A 28 1.85 -1.98 7.95
N VAL A 29 2.45 -1.59 6.81
CA VAL A 29 2.59 -2.46 5.64
C VAL A 29 3.35 -3.73 6.00
N GLU A 30 4.48 -3.61 6.71
CA GLU A 30 5.22 -4.75 7.21
C GLU A 30 4.38 -5.66 8.11
N LYS A 31 3.63 -5.08 9.04
CA LYS A 31 2.82 -5.83 10.01
C LYS A 31 1.68 -6.59 9.33
N ILE A 32 0.97 -5.95 8.39
CA ILE A 32 -0.10 -6.59 7.61
C ILE A 32 0.45 -7.79 6.85
N LEU A 33 1.55 -7.60 6.12
CA LEU A 33 2.16 -8.65 5.31
C LEU A 33 2.70 -9.82 6.16
N ARG A 34 3.22 -9.54 7.36
CA ARG A 34 3.77 -10.56 8.28
C ARG A 34 2.69 -11.33 9.03
N VAL A 35 1.62 -10.67 9.46
CA VAL A 35 0.59 -11.26 10.33
C VAL A 35 -0.60 -11.80 9.54
N GLN A 36 -0.91 -11.23 8.37
CA GLN A 36 -2.01 -11.69 7.53
C GLN A 36 -1.57 -11.90 6.07
N PRO A 37 -0.89 -13.01 5.78
CA PRO A 37 -0.53 -13.37 4.39
C PRO A 37 -1.76 -13.65 3.51
N GLY A 38 -2.95 -13.83 4.09
CA GLY A 38 -4.21 -14.06 3.37
C GLY A 38 -4.87 -12.80 2.79
N VAL A 39 -4.20 -11.64 2.78
CA VAL A 39 -4.71 -10.45 2.07
C VAL A 39 -4.76 -10.71 0.57
N LYS A 40 -5.90 -10.42 -0.07
CA LYS A 40 -6.10 -10.64 -1.50
C LYS A 40 -5.20 -9.74 -2.35
N LYS A 41 -5.13 -8.45 -1.98
CA LYS A 41 -4.39 -7.43 -2.71
C LYS A 41 -4.07 -6.24 -1.83
N LEU A 42 -2.85 -5.73 -1.94
CA LEU A 42 -2.43 -4.50 -1.27
C LEU A 42 -2.17 -3.41 -2.31
N TYR A 43 -2.70 -2.22 -2.08
CA TYR A 43 -2.47 -1.04 -2.91
C TYR A 43 -1.75 0.01 -2.07
N LEU A 44 -0.65 0.52 -2.59
CA LEU A 44 0.15 1.56 -1.93
C LEU A 44 -0.01 2.87 -2.69
N LEU A 45 -0.68 3.85 -2.09
CA LEU A 45 -0.83 5.18 -2.68
C LEU A 45 0.39 6.03 -2.32
N VAL A 46 1.13 6.45 -3.35
CA VAL A 46 2.41 7.14 -3.18
C VAL A 46 2.40 8.44 -3.95
N ARG A 47 2.82 9.54 -3.32
CA ARG A 47 3.06 10.79 -4.04
C ARG A 47 4.28 10.62 -4.94
N ALA A 48 4.14 10.74 -6.24
CA ALA A 48 5.24 10.65 -7.20
C ALA A 48 4.78 11.29 -8.53
N GLN A 49 5.74 11.73 -9.35
CA GLN A 49 5.48 12.32 -10.66
C GLN A 49 5.17 11.26 -11.72
N ASP A 50 5.76 10.07 -11.59
CA ASP A 50 5.56 8.95 -12.50
C ASP A 50 5.63 7.60 -11.75
N ASN A 51 5.40 6.51 -12.47
CA ASN A 51 5.42 5.15 -11.92
C ASN A 51 6.81 4.74 -11.40
N THR A 52 7.88 5.12 -12.10
CA THR A 52 9.26 4.78 -11.76
C THR A 52 9.67 5.46 -10.45
N ALA A 53 9.37 6.75 -10.32
CA ALA A 53 9.59 7.52 -9.10
C ALA A 53 8.77 6.96 -7.91
N ALA A 54 7.55 6.48 -8.16
CA ALA A 54 6.74 5.84 -7.13
C ALA A 54 7.36 4.53 -6.66
N GLN A 55 7.80 3.68 -7.58
CA GLN A 55 8.51 2.45 -7.26
C GLN A 55 9.79 2.72 -6.49
N HIS A 56 10.60 3.69 -6.95
CA HIS A 56 11.83 4.07 -6.27
C HIS A 56 11.57 4.55 -4.84
N ARG A 57 10.54 5.38 -4.62
CA ARG A 57 10.15 5.84 -3.27
C ARG A 57 9.77 4.68 -2.35
N VAL A 58 9.01 3.70 -2.83
CA VAL A 58 8.64 2.53 -2.03
C VAL A 58 9.88 1.69 -1.75
N LEU A 59 10.73 1.43 -2.74
CA LEU A 59 11.93 0.60 -2.59
C LEU A 59 12.97 1.24 -1.66
N LYS A 60 13.06 2.58 -1.62
CA LYS A 60 13.98 3.32 -0.75
C LYS A 60 13.53 3.32 0.71
N GLU A 61 12.22 3.51 0.95
CA GLU A 61 11.69 3.72 2.31
C GLU A 61 11.21 2.44 3.00
N VAL A 62 10.89 1.41 2.22
CA VAL A 62 10.38 0.12 2.71
C VAL A 62 11.52 -0.89 2.75
N ASN A 63 11.68 -1.56 3.89
CA ASN A 63 12.79 -2.49 4.16
C ASN A 63 12.91 -3.59 3.07
N ASN A 64 14.12 -4.02 2.73
CA ASN A 64 14.41 -5.05 1.72
C ASN A 64 13.60 -6.34 1.91
N THR A 65 13.38 -6.77 3.15
CA THR A 65 12.56 -7.94 3.47
C THR A 65 11.10 -7.74 3.04
N VAL A 66 10.56 -6.55 3.28
CA VAL A 66 9.20 -6.18 2.90
C VAL A 66 9.12 -5.99 1.39
N VAL A 67 10.13 -5.40 0.74
CA VAL A 67 10.23 -5.26 -0.71
C VAL A 67 10.18 -6.61 -1.43
N ASN A 68 10.94 -7.61 -0.96
CA ASN A 68 10.89 -8.95 -1.54
C ASN A 68 9.49 -9.57 -1.37
N PHE A 69 8.84 -9.31 -0.24
CA PHE A 69 7.46 -9.73 -0.03
C PHE A 69 6.47 -8.97 -0.93
N LEU A 70 6.65 -7.66 -1.14
CA LEU A 70 5.85 -6.85 -2.07
C LEU A 70 5.98 -7.33 -3.52
N LYS A 71 7.17 -7.81 -3.92
CA LYS A 71 7.39 -8.43 -5.23
C LYS A 71 6.70 -9.78 -5.38
N LYS A 72 6.67 -10.58 -4.30
CA LYS A 72 6.10 -11.93 -4.30
C LYS A 72 4.57 -11.94 -4.12
N ASN A 73 4.05 -10.96 -3.39
CA ASN A 73 2.63 -10.82 -3.10
C ASN A 73 2.00 -9.89 -4.13
N ARG A 74 0.68 -10.01 -4.35
CA ARG A 74 -0.07 -9.19 -5.30
C ARG A 74 -0.19 -7.74 -4.79
N CYS A 75 0.92 -7.00 -4.72
CA CYS A 75 0.94 -5.59 -4.34
C CYS A 75 1.02 -4.70 -5.58
N LYS A 76 0.23 -3.62 -5.63
CA LYS A 76 0.29 -2.63 -6.71
C LYS A 76 0.53 -1.24 -6.12
N ILE A 77 1.61 -0.61 -6.58
CA ILE A 77 1.93 0.78 -6.26
C ILE A 77 1.10 1.65 -7.20
N ILE A 78 0.37 2.61 -6.62
CA ILE A 78 -0.42 3.58 -7.37
C ILE A 78 0.13 4.97 -7.07
N PRO A 79 0.69 5.67 -8.07
CA PRO A 79 1.12 7.05 -7.88
C PRO A 79 -0.09 8.00 -7.82
N LEU A 80 -0.03 8.97 -6.91
CA LEU A 80 -1.14 9.90 -6.65
C LEU A 80 -1.53 10.73 -7.89
N PHE A 81 -0.58 11.00 -8.81
CA PHE A 81 -0.88 11.79 -10.01
C PHE A 81 -1.96 11.13 -10.89
N GLN A 82 -2.12 9.80 -10.84
CA GLN A 82 -3.16 9.09 -11.59
C GLN A 82 -4.58 9.44 -11.14
N PHE A 83 -4.74 10.05 -9.96
CA PHE A 83 -6.04 10.49 -9.44
C PHE A 83 -6.29 12.00 -9.64
N ILE A 84 -5.28 12.77 -10.04
CA ILE A 84 -5.44 14.21 -10.29
C ILE A 84 -6.51 14.47 -11.36
N PRO A 85 -6.58 13.73 -12.49
CA PRO A 85 -7.62 13.93 -13.49
C PRO A 85 -9.04 13.70 -12.93
N LEU A 86 -9.21 12.67 -12.10
CA LEU A 86 -10.49 12.33 -11.47
C LEU A 86 -10.97 13.43 -10.49
N ILE A 87 -10.03 14.01 -9.73
CA ILE A 87 -10.36 15.11 -8.81
C ILE A 87 -10.69 16.38 -9.59
N HIS A 88 -9.96 16.65 -10.68
CA HIS A 88 -10.23 17.81 -11.52
C HIS A 88 -11.58 17.72 -12.23
N GLU A 89 -12.00 16.54 -12.65
CA GLU A 89 -13.32 16.31 -13.24
C GLU A 89 -14.45 16.51 -12.23
N TYR A 90 -14.28 16.07 -10.98
CA TYR A 90 -15.30 16.23 -9.92
C TYR A 90 -15.38 17.62 -9.31
N LEU A 91 -14.28 18.38 -9.27
CA LEU A 91 -14.24 19.71 -8.62
C LEU A 91 -14.72 20.84 -9.55
N TYR A 92 -14.83 20.55 -10.86
CA TYR A 92 -15.31 21.48 -11.90
C TYR A 92 -16.66 21.05 -12.50
N LEU A 93 -17.34 20.07 -11.87
CA LEU A 93 -18.76 19.74 -12.04
C LEU A 93 -19.56 20.34 -10.88
#